data_AF-A0A7D4C2B2-F1
#
_entry.id   AF-A0A7D4C2B2-F1
#
_cell.length_a   1.000
_cell.length_b   1.000
_cell.length_c   1.000
_cell.angle_alpha   90.00
_cell.angle_beta   90.00
_cell.angle_gamma   90.00
#
_symmetry.space_group_name_H-M   'P 1'
#
loop_
_entity.id
_entity.type
_entity.pdbx_description
1 polymer ?
#
loop_
_entity_poly.entity_id
_entity_poly.type
_entity_poly.pdbx_seq_one_letter_code
_entity_poly.pdbx_strand_id
1 'polypeptide(L)'
;MTGDDAETGTDADPATDAETESEGSEPAGDDAGDGAEVSDVLPRPDDPLAEAVETALAGRSAVVAVGVPIRLLPSVLAARERSSGPPWRVACRPGVVDALSRALVLGSAVAEAVETDEIRVRTGDPLGHGTGGTLFASPDRADAVVGPRGDRTLATTADAGSDAVDGDAEAVDGARATAESRFDAATPETVGMPSRTRLLAAAREALDDRFADDLESLLAALDPGEFGRTTRPSDRTLLVALAARHDHLFRDLRTWVGTDGVGIAPAQEFTGDRQALVNRGLIESVKVPMGPGRPMLRLRAVDDALLRARPEEVPDVLEGRFALPTDADGRVRDDARRGERRPVWERRRW
;
A
#
# COMPACT_ATOMS: atom_id res chain seq x y z
N MET A 1 -45.70 -12.18 -54.40
CA MET A 1 -45.64 -10.82 -54.95
C MET A 1 -44.39 -10.18 -54.37
N THR A 2 -43.26 -10.31 -55.08
CA THR A 2 -42.62 -9.22 -55.85
C THR A 2 -42.28 -8.05 -54.92
N GLY A 3 -41.02 -7.74 -54.59
CA GLY A 3 -39.79 -7.81 -55.38
C GLY A 3 -39.21 -6.39 -55.43
N ASP A 4 -37.88 -6.29 -55.52
CA ASP A 4 -37.08 -5.09 -55.90
C ASP A 4 -37.12 -3.87 -54.96
N ASP A 5 -36.11 -3.01 -54.87
CA ASP A 5 -34.69 -3.00 -55.26
C ASP A 5 -34.13 -1.71 -54.62
N ALA A 6 -32.94 -1.75 -54.04
CA ALA A 6 -31.72 -1.15 -54.59
C ALA A 6 -31.76 0.37 -54.86
N GLU A 7 -30.92 1.06 -54.08
CA GLU A 7 -29.99 2.15 -54.42
C GLU A 7 -30.29 3.07 -55.62
N THR A 8 -30.13 4.38 -55.44
CA THR A 8 -28.97 5.15 -55.98
C THR A 8 -29.25 6.66 -56.02
N GLY A 9 -28.17 7.45 -55.89
CA GLY A 9 -27.99 8.76 -56.53
C GLY A 9 -28.31 9.98 -55.64
N THR A 10 -27.38 10.79 -55.13
CA THR A 10 -26.30 11.59 -55.77
C THR A 10 -26.75 13.02 -56.11
N ASP A 11 -25.88 13.97 -55.72
CA ASP A 11 -25.78 15.39 -56.13
C ASP A 11 -26.82 16.38 -55.57
N ALA A 12 -26.50 17.63 -55.21
CA ALA A 12 -25.27 18.42 -55.16
C ALA A 12 -25.55 19.72 -54.35
N ASP A 13 -24.53 20.23 -53.65
CA ASP A 13 -24.02 21.63 -53.53
C ASP A 13 -24.90 22.86 -53.90
N PRO A 14 -24.50 24.13 -53.59
CA PRO A 14 -23.51 24.64 -52.61
C PRO A 14 -23.96 25.97 -51.93
N ALA A 15 -22.99 26.59 -51.23
CA ALA A 15 -22.83 28.04 -51.00
C ALA A 15 -23.47 28.58 -49.69
N THR A 16 -22.85 29.47 -48.90
CA THR A 16 -21.67 30.32 -49.10
C THR A 16 -21.27 30.90 -47.73
N ASP A 17 -19.97 31.14 -47.53
CA ASP A 17 -19.31 32.31 -46.90
C ASP A 17 -19.92 33.00 -45.65
N ALA A 18 -19.16 33.50 -44.68
CA ALA A 18 -17.74 33.50 -44.36
C ALA A 18 -17.62 34.08 -42.93
N GLU A 19 -16.65 33.57 -42.19
CA GLU A 19 -15.72 34.25 -41.29
C GLU A 19 -16.20 35.47 -40.48
N THR A 20 -16.14 35.32 -39.16
CA THR A 20 -15.60 36.37 -38.31
C THR A 20 -14.79 35.73 -37.20
N GLU A 21 -13.48 35.85 -37.32
CA GLU A 21 -12.51 35.58 -36.26
C GLU A 21 -12.81 36.49 -35.06
N SER A 22 -12.85 35.90 -33.87
CA SER A 22 -12.62 36.64 -32.64
C SER A 22 -11.72 35.79 -31.76
N GLU A 23 -10.44 36.12 -31.78
CA GLU A 23 -9.47 35.74 -30.77
C GLU A 23 -10.00 36.14 -29.39
N GLY A 24 -10.29 35.13 -28.58
CA GLY A 24 -10.59 35.27 -27.17
C GLY A 24 -9.91 34.12 -26.46
N SER A 25 -8.80 34.42 -25.79
CA SER A 25 -8.04 33.49 -24.97
C SER A 25 -8.96 32.64 -24.10
N GLU A 26 -9.05 31.34 -24.42
CA GLU A 26 -9.60 30.35 -23.52
C GLU A 26 -8.63 30.24 -22.34
N PRO A 27 -9.06 30.51 -21.09
CA PRO A 27 -8.29 30.06 -19.95
C PRO A 27 -8.24 28.54 -20.06
N ALA A 28 -7.03 27.99 -20.03
CA ALA A 28 -6.79 26.56 -19.91
C ALA A 28 -7.75 26.00 -18.87
N GLY A 29 -8.77 25.27 -19.33
CA GLY A 29 -9.62 24.51 -18.46
C GLY A 29 -8.69 23.57 -17.71
N ASP A 30 -8.58 23.79 -16.40
CA ASP A 30 -8.16 22.74 -15.49
C ASP A 30 -9.07 21.55 -15.79
N ASP A 31 -8.51 20.62 -16.56
CA ASP A 31 -9.03 19.28 -16.73
C ASP A 31 -8.93 18.63 -15.35
N ALA A 32 -9.92 18.98 -14.51
CA ALA A 32 -10.28 18.30 -13.29
C ALA A 32 -10.80 16.92 -13.71
N GLY A 33 -9.84 16.08 -14.12
CA GLY A 33 -10.04 14.67 -14.34
C GLY A 33 -10.57 14.05 -13.06
N ASP A 34 -11.85 13.75 -13.11
CA ASP A 34 -12.69 13.04 -12.15
C ASP A 34 -12.13 11.64 -11.86
N GLY A 35 -11.09 11.63 -11.04
CA GLY A 35 -10.38 10.48 -10.52
C GLY A 35 -9.71 10.90 -9.23
N ALA A 36 -10.53 11.21 -8.23
CA ALA A 36 -10.10 11.63 -6.90
C ALA A 36 -8.89 10.80 -6.43
N GLU A 37 -7.82 11.51 -6.10
CA GLU A 37 -6.57 11.18 -5.40
C GLU A 37 -6.64 10.09 -4.30
N VAL A 38 -7.18 8.91 -4.57
CA VAL A 38 -6.84 7.72 -3.80
C VAL A 38 -5.36 7.48 -4.13
N SER A 39 -4.51 7.47 -3.10
CA SER A 39 -3.05 7.28 -3.17
C SER A 39 -2.23 8.42 -3.80
N ASP A 40 -1.90 9.44 -2.99
CA ASP A 40 -0.48 9.79 -2.92
C ASP A 40 0.24 8.49 -2.51
N VAL A 41 1.03 7.95 -3.44
CA VAL A 41 1.68 6.62 -3.48
C VAL A 41 2.07 6.10 -2.10
N LEU A 42 2.05 4.77 -1.93
CA LEU A 42 2.68 4.13 -0.77
C LEU A 42 4.03 4.81 -0.45
N PRO A 43 4.36 4.95 0.85
CA PRO A 43 5.54 5.68 1.30
C PRO A 43 6.76 5.33 0.45
N ARG A 44 7.49 6.34 -0.02
CA ARG A 44 8.77 6.14 -0.70
C ARG A 44 9.89 6.19 0.34
N PRO A 45 10.98 5.45 0.15
CA PRO A 45 12.22 5.73 0.85
C PRO A 45 12.60 7.20 0.65
N ASP A 46 13.09 7.86 1.70
CA ASP A 46 13.59 9.24 1.67
C ASP A 46 12.55 10.33 1.31
N ASP A 47 11.33 10.29 1.88
CA ASP A 47 10.37 11.39 1.78
C ASP A 47 10.66 12.47 2.86
N PRO A 48 11.19 13.66 2.49
CA PRO A 48 11.57 14.69 3.46
C PRO A 48 10.37 15.25 4.23
N LEU A 49 9.16 15.21 3.66
CA LEU A 49 7.95 15.61 4.39
C LEU A 49 7.62 14.57 5.46
N ALA A 50 7.77 13.28 5.15
CA ALA A 50 7.53 12.19 6.09
C ALA A 50 8.49 12.29 7.29
N GLU A 51 9.78 12.54 7.03
CA GLU A 51 10.78 12.77 8.09
C GLU A 51 10.46 14.02 8.94
N ALA A 52 10.07 15.12 8.30
CA ALA A 52 9.66 16.34 9.00
C ALA A 52 8.43 16.12 9.89
N VAL A 53 7.44 15.36 9.40
CA VAL A 53 6.23 14.98 10.17
C VAL A 53 6.59 14.10 11.35
N GLU A 54 7.41 13.06 11.14
CA GLU A 54 7.84 12.19 12.22
C GLU A 54 8.59 12.95 13.31
N THR A 55 9.52 13.83 12.91
CA THR A 55 10.29 14.68 13.83
C THR A 55 9.39 15.65 14.57
N ALA A 56 8.45 16.30 13.88
CA ALA A 56 7.54 17.26 14.49
C ALA A 56 6.64 16.59 15.53
N LEU A 57 6.16 15.38 15.27
CA LEU A 57 5.21 14.65 16.14
C LEU A 57 5.89 13.91 17.30
N ALA A 58 7.20 13.67 17.22
CA ALA A 58 7.95 12.95 18.24
C ALA A 58 7.76 13.55 19.64
N GLY A 59 7.35 12.72 20.61
CA GLY A 59 7.18 13.11 22.01
C GLY A 59 5.89 13.88 22.31
N ARG A 60 5.01 14.10 21.32
CA ARG A 60 3.75 14.79 21.55
C ARG A 60 2.72 13.91 22.24
N SER A 61 1.84 14.55 23.01
CA SER A 61 0.68 13.92 23.61
C SER A 61 -0.63 14.48 23.01
N ALA A 62 -1.69 13.67 23.06
CA ALA A 62 -3.04 14.07 22.65
C ALA A 62 -3.13 14.68 21.23
N VAL A 63 -2.35 14.14 20.29
CA VAL A 63 -2.34 14.59 18.89
C VAL A 63 -3.68 14.30 18.22
N VAL A 64 -4.17 15.30 17.50
CA VAL A 64 -5.32 15.22 16.61
C VAL A 64 -4.84 15.58 15.21
N ALA A 65 -4.89 14.61 14.31
CA ALA A 65 -4.43 14.72 12.93
C ALA A 65 -5.64 14.60 11.99
N VAL A 66 -5.77 15.51 11.02
CA VAL A 66 -6.89 15.50 10.07
C VAL A 66 -6.40 15.65 8.64
N GLY A 67 -7.15 15.08 7.69
CA GLY A 67 -6.78 15.06 6.27
C GLY A 67 -5.50 14.27 5.99
N VAL A 68 -5.19 13.25 6.80
CA VAL A 68 -3.94 12.50 6.72
C VAL A 68 -3.94 11.57 5.48
N PRO A 69 -3.01 11.75 4.53
CA PRO A 69 -2.84 10.83 3.41
C PRO A 69 -2.07 9.57 3.84
N ILE A 70 -2.25 8.46 3.12
CA ILE A 70 -1.63 7.17 3.45
C ILE A 70 -0.10 7.25 3.60
N ARG A 71 0.59 8.03 2.78
CA ARG A 71 2.05 8.18 2.82
C ARG A 71 2.60 8.70 4.17
N LEU A 72 1.80 9.45 4.93
CA LEU A 72 2.23 10.04 6.21
C LEU A 72 1.91 9.15 7.42
N LEU A 73 1.12 8.08 7.23
CA LEU A 73 0.80 7.17 8.33
C LEU A 73 2.01 6.47 8.96
N PRO A 74 3.04 6.01 8.22
CA PRO A 74 4.25 5.47 8.84
C PRO A 74 4.91 6.43 9.81
N SER A 75 5.10 7.70 9.41
CA SER A 75 5.69 8.74 10.24
C SER A 75 4.85 9.04 11.49
N VAL A 76 3.52 9.00 11.35
CA VAL A 76 2.59 9.15 12.48
C VAL A 76 2.73 7.96 13.44
N LEU A 77 2.80 6.73 12.94
CA LEU A 77 2.98 5.53 13.76
C LEU A 77 4.35 5.52 14.45
N ALA A 78 5.43 5.80 13.73
CA ALA A 78 6.78 5.85 14.30
C ALA A 78 6.92 6.93 15.38
N ALA A 79 6.32 8.11 15.17
CA ALA A 79 6.25 9.14 16.19
C ALA A 79 5.40 8.72 17.39
N ARG A 80 4.29 8.01 17.16
CA ARG A 80 3.41 7.50 18.22
C ARG A 80 4.11 6.45 19.08
N GLU A 81 4.84 5.52 18.49
CA GLU A 81 5.58 4.46 19.19
C GLU A 81 6.62 5.05 20.17
N ARG A 82 7.19 6.20 19.83
CA ARG A 82 8.12 6.96 20.68
C ARG A 82 7.43 7.95 21.64
N SER A 83 6.10 7.92 21.70
CA SER A 83 5.28 8.82 22.51
C SER A 83 4.43 8.02 23.50
N SER A 84 3.91 8.69 24.53
CA SER A 84 3.04 8.06 25.52
C SER A 84 1.79 8.91 25.79
N GLY A 85 0.83 8.34 26.50
CA GLY A 85 -0.41 9.01 26.86
C GLY A 85 -1.60 8.60 25.99
N PRO A 86 -2.67 9.42 25.94
CA PRO A 86 -3.94 9.03 25.34
C PRO A 86 -3.82 8.70 23.85
N PRO A 87 -4.76 7.92 23.28
CA PRO A 87 -4.77 7.57 21.88
C PRO A 87 -4.74 8.82 20.99
N TRP A 88 -3.92 8.77 19.95
CA TRP A 88 -3.94 9.81 18.92
C TRP A 88 -5.18 9.68 18.05
N ARG A 89 -5.78 10.80 17.68
CA ARG A 89 -7.00 10.84 16.86
C ARG A 89 -6.61 11.19 15.44
N VAL A 90 -6.79 10.26 14.50
CA VAL A 90 -6.33 10.39 13.11
C VAL A 90 -7.51 10.28 12.16
N ALA A 91 -7.89 11.40 11.53
CA ALA A 91 -8.83 11.41 10.41
C ALA A 91 -8.04 11.37 9.09
N CYS A 92 -8.11 10.21 8.45
CA CYS A 92 -7.51 9.94 7.15
C CYS A 92 -8.37 10.50 6.01
N ARG A 93 -7.74 10.74 4.86
CA ARG A 93 -8.47 11.10 3.64
C ARG A 93 -9.33 9.93 3.12
N PRO A 94 -10.39 10.21 2.34
CA PRO A 94 -11.15 9.17 1.66
C PRO A 94 -10.25 8.21 0.86
N GLY A 95 -10.56 6.91 0.90
CA GLY A 95 -9.81 5.85 0.22
C GLY A 95 -8.55 5.34 0.95
N VAL A 96 -8.10 5.99 2.02
CA VAL A 96 -6.92 5.52 2.79
C VAL A 96 -7.19 4.17 3.45
N VAL A 97 -8.36 3.97 4.07
CA VAL A 97 -8.72 2.70 4.73
C VAL A 97 -8.79 1.53 3.74
N ASP A 98 -9.33 1.77 2.54
CA ASP A 98 -9.34 0.81 1.45
C ASP A 98 -7.91 0.48 0.95
N ALA A 99 -7.04 1.49 0.86
CA ALA A 99 -5.63 1.27 0.53
C ALA A 99 -4.87 0.49 1.62
N LEU A 100 -5.13 0.75 2.91
CA LEU A 100 -4.57 -0.01 4.03
C LEU A 100 -4.99 -1.49 3.98
N SER A 101 -6.21 -1.78 3.54
CA SER A 101 -6.73 -3.15 3.35
C SER A 101 -5.99 -3.93 2.25
N ARG A 102 -5.16 -3.24 1.46
CA ARG A 102 -4.32 -3.80 0.38
C ARG A 102 -2.81 -3.68 0.64
N ALA A 103 -2.40 -3.15 1.79
CA ALA A 103 -1.00 -2.98 2.15
C ALA A 103 -0.73 -3.81 3.42
N LEU A 104 -0.28 -5.06 3.27
CA LEU A 104 -0.13 -5.99 4.40
C LEU A 104 0.70 -5.39 5.56
N VAL A 105 1.85 -4.79 5.24
CA VAL A 105 2.79 -4.27 6.24
C VAL A 105 2.20 -3.08 6.99
N LEU A 106 1.82 -2.01 6.27
CA LEU A 106 1.25 -0.81 6.86
C LEU A 106 -0.14 -1.05 7.47
N GLY A 107 -1.00 -1.77 6.75
CA GLY A 107 -2.37 -2.06 7.19
C GLY A 107 -2.41 -2.85 8.49
N SER A 108 -1.57 -3.88 8.64
CA SER A 108 -1.50 -4.65 9.89
C SER A 108 -0.92 -3.83 11.05
N ALA A 109 0.04 -2.94 10.77
CA ALA A 109 0.59 -2.01 11.77
C ALA A 109 -0.45 -0.99 12.25
N VAL A 110 -1.22 -0.40 11.35
CA VAL A 110 -2.33 0.50 11.71
C VAL A 110 -3.40 -0.26 12.49
N ALA A 111 -3.75 -1.48 12.06
CA ALA A 111 -4.71 -2.32 12.77
C ALA A 111 -4.22 -2.68 14.20
N GLU A 112 -2.93 -2.98 14.37
CA GLU A 112 -2.32 -3.19 15.69
C GLU A 112 -2.44 -1.95 16.57
N ALA A 113 -2.08 -0.77 16.07
CA ALA A 113 -2.15 0.48 16.81
C ALA A 113 -3.60 0.86 17.19
N VAL A 114 -4.59 0.47 16.37
CA VAL A 114 -6.02 0.63 16.69
C VAL A 114 -6.46 -0.37 17.76
N GLU A 115 -6.08 -1.64 17.64
CA GLU A 115 -6.46 -2.70 18.59
C GLU A 115 -5.87 -2.46 19.98
N THR A 116 -4.67 -1.89 20.05
CA THR A 116 -3.96 -1.53 21.30
C THR A 116 -4.38 -0.18 21.88
N ASP A 117 -5.37 0.51 21.28
CA ASP A 117 -5.82 1.88 21.65
C ASP A 117 -4.68 2.91 21.68
N GLU A 118 -3.69 2.77 20.80
CA GLU A 118 -2.66 3.78 20.57
C GLU A 118 -3.14 4.88 19.63
N ILE A 119 -3.97 4.52 18.64
CA ILE A 119 -4.58 5.46 17.70
C ILE A 119 -6.06 5.15 17.48
N ARG A 120 -6.82 6.17 17.09
CA ARG A 120 -8.19 6.05 16.61
C ARG A 120 -8.26 6.56 15.19
N VAL A 121 -8.70 5.72 14.27
CA VAL A 121 -8.77 6.05 12.85
C VAL A 121 -10.22 6.38 12.45
N ARG A 122 -10.37 7.43 11.64
CA ARG A 122 -11.61 7.80 10.97
C ARG A 122 -11.31 8.24 9.53
N THR A 123 -12.33 8.32 8.69
CA THR A 123 -12.22 8.81 7.32
C THR A 123 -13.07 10.07 7.18
N GLY A 124 -12.47 11.16 6.68
CA GLY A 124 -13.17 12.43 6.51
C GLY A 124 -12.52 13.32 5.47
N ASP A 125 -13.27 14.29 4.96
CA ASP A 125 -12.80 15.19 3.92
C ASP A 125 -11.62 16.04 4.41
N PRO A 126 -10.59 16.23 3.57
CA PRO A 126 -9.46 17.10 3.91
C PRO A 126 -9.92 18.54 4.11
N LEU A 127 -9.10 19.35 4.82
CA LEU A 127 -9.38 20.79 4.92
C LEU A 127 -9.33 21.41 3.51
N GLY A 128 -10.39 22.11 3.08
CA GLY A 128 -10.55 22.69 1.75
C GLY A 128 -9.67 23.89 1.42
N HIS A 129 -8.47 23.97 2.00
CA HIS A 129 -7.47 24.98 1.68
C HIS A 129 -6.48 24.35 0.70
N GLY A 130 -6.19 25.02 -0.42
CA GLY A 130 -5.52 24.49 -1.62
C GLY A 130 -4.10 23.91 -1.47
N THR A 131 -3.64 23.59 -0.26
CA THR A 131 -2.33 23.00 0.04
C THR A 131 -2.39 21.54 0.49
N GLY A 132 -3.53 20.87 0.35
CA GLY A 132 -3.67 19.44 0.67
C GLY A 132 -4.24 19.14 2.06
N GLY A 133 -4.63 20.16 2.82
CA GLY A 133 -5.59 20.03 3.92
C GLY A 133 -5.21 19.10 5.08
N THR A 134 -3.92 18.80 5.27
CA THR A 134 -3.42 17.99 6.39
C THR A 134 -2.98 18.89 7.54
N LEU A 135 -3.47 18.63 8.74
CA LEU A 135 -3.18 19.38 9.96
C LEU A 135 -2.91 18.41 11.11
N PHE A 136 -1.88 18.69 11.90
CA PHE A 136 -1.56 18.01 13.15
C PHE A 136 -1.63 19.02 14.29
N ALA A 137 -2.37 18.70 15.36
CA ALA A 137 -2.50 19.58 16.51
C ALA A 137 -2.32 18.83 17.83
N SER A 138 -1.46 19.34 18.71
CA SER A 138 -1.32 18.98 20.13
C SER A 138 -1.74 20.18 21.00
N PRO A 139 -1.78 20.07 22.34
CA PRO A 139 -2.16 21.19 23.21
C PRO A 139 -1.21 22.41 23.11
N ASP A 140 0.02 22.18 22.69
CA ASP A 140 1.12 23.13 22.71
C ASP A 140 1.59 23.56 21.32
N ARG A 141 1.18 22.86 20.26
CA ARG A 141 1.68 23.09 18.91
C ARG A 141 0.75 22.59 17.82
N ALA A 142 0.67 23.35 16.72
CA ALA A 142 0.00 22.93 15.49
C ALA A 142 0.95 23.01 14.28
N ASP A 143 0.86 22.01 13.39
CA ASP A 143 1.63 21.95 12.16
C ASP A 143 0.71 21.61 10.99
N ALA A 144 0.70 22.48 9.99
CA ALA A 144 -0.05 22.30 8.76
C ALA A 144 0.87 21.91 7.62
N VAL A 145 0.44 20.97 6.78
CA VAL A 145 1.14 20.67 5.52
C VAL A 145 0.77 21.74 4.49
N VAL A 146 1.78 22.44 4.01
CA VAL A 146 1.66 23.55 3.06
C VAL A 146 2.51 23.33 1.81
N GLY A 147 2.26 24.09 0.76
CA GLY A 147 3.00 24.02 -0.51
C GLY A 147 2.32 23.17 -1.59
N PRO A 148 2.80 23.27 -2.84
CA PRO A 148 2.24 22.53 -3.97
C PRO A 148 2.57 21.03 -3.88
N ARG A 149 1.85 20.21 -4.65
CA ARG A 149 2.12 18.76 -4.72
C ARG A 149 3.56 18.52 -5.22
N GLY A 150 4.32 17.70 -4.49
CA GLY A 150 5.73 17.40 -4.80
C GLY A 150 6.74 18.32 -4.10
N ASP A 151 6.31 19.45 -3.53
CA ASP A 151 7.16 20.38 -2.76
C ASP A 151 6.39 20.86 -1.53
N ARG A 152 5.98 19.88 -0.71
CA ARG A 152 5.20 20.11 0.52
C ARG A 152 6.14 20.22 1.71
N THR A 153 5.83 21.14 2.63
CA THR A 153 6.56 21.35 3.89
C THR A 153 5.60 21.53 5.07
N LEU A 154 6.12 21.60 6.29
CA LEU A 154 5.35 21.93 7.48
C LEU A 154 5.43 23.42 7.78
N ALA A 155 4.27 24.05 7.92
CA ALA A 155 4.13 25.34 8.58
C ALA A 155 3.76 25.11 10.04
N THR A 156 4.64 25.52 10.95
CA THR A 156 4.50 25.34 12.39
C THR A 156 4.03 26.65 13.03
N THR A 157 2.97 26.62 13.84
CA THR A 157 2.69 27.72 14.78
C THR A 157 3.81 27.75 15.81
N ALA A 158 4.44 28.91 16.04
CA ALA A 158 5.64 29.04 16.85
C ALA A 158 5.55 28.28 18.19
N ASP A 159 6.66 27.68 18.59
CA ASP A 159 6.79 26.87 19.81
C ASP A 159 6.32 27.71 21.02
N ALA A 160 5.40 27.19 21.83
CA ALA A 160 4.90 27.87 23.03
C ALA A 160 5.96 27.95 24.16
N GLY A 161 7.24 28.06 23.80
CA GLY A 161 8.39 28.16 24.68
C GLY A 161 8.73 29.61 25.05
N SER A 162 8.52 29.92 26.34
CA SER A 162 8.94 31.07 27.17
C SER A 162 8.77 32.52 26.69
N ASP A 163 8.64 32.81 25.40
CA ASP A 163 8.37 34.16 24.85
C ASP A 163 7.12 34.17 23.94
N ALA A 164 6.25 33.15 24.07
CA ALA A 164 5.01 33.06 23.32
C ALA A 164 4.14 34.30 23.55
N VAL A 165 3.83 35.01 22.47
CA VAL A 165 2.86 36.11 22.51
C VAL A 165 1.48 35.48 22.65
N ASP A 166 0.55 36.11 23.39
CA ASP A 166 -0.81 35.59 23.61
C ASP A 166 -1.51 35.10 22.32
N GLY A 167 -1.17 35.68 21.17
CA GLY A 167 -1.69 35.28 19.86
C GLY A 167 -1.23 33.90 19.36
N ASP A 168 -0.06 33.39 19.78
CA ASP A 168 0.44 32.08 19.37
C ASP A 168 -0.34 30.96 20.08
N ALA A 169 -0.67 31.16 21.37
CA ALA A 169 -1.49 30.23 22.12
C ALA A 169 -2.93 30.17 21.58
N GLU A 170 -3.54 31.31 21.28
CA GLU A 170 -4.89 31.37 20.69
C GLU A 170 -4.92 30.68 19.31
N ALA A 171 -3.85 30.82 18.51
CA ALA A 171 -3.74 30.16 17.22
C ALA A 171 -3.64 28.63 17.35
N VAL A 172 -2.85 28.13 18.31
CA VAL A 172 -2.75 26.68 18.60
C VAL A 172 -4.10 26.13 19.06
N ASP A 173 -4.77 26.80 19.99
CA ASP A 173 -6.08 26.39 20.50
C ASP A 173 -7.14 26.37 19.39
N GLY A 174 -7.15 27.39 18.52
CA GLY A 174 -8.04 27.45 17.36
C GLY A 174 -7.79 26.34 16.34
N ALA A 175 -6.51 26.05 16.04
CA ALA A 175 -6.13 24.96 15.16
C ALA A 175 -6.52 23.61 15.75
N ARG A 176 -6.30 23.40 17.05
CA ARG A 176 -6.68 22.20 17.78
C ARG A 176 -8.20 22.00 17.78
N ALA A 177 -8.98 23.03 18.14
CA ALA A 177 -10.44 22.96 18.13
C ALA A 177 -10.99 22.63 16.74
N THR A 178 -10.37 23.19 15.69
CA THR A 178 -10.70 22.86 14.30
C THR A 178 -10.41 21.40 13.98
N ALA A 179 -9.22 20.90 14.34
CA ALA A 179 -8.85 19.50 14.12
C ALA A 179 -9.79 18.53 14.87
N GLU A 180 -10.14 18.85 16.12
CA GLU A 180 -11.07 18.05 16.92
C GLU A 180 -12.46 18.01 16.30
N SER A 181 -13.00 19.16 15.89
CA SER A 181 -14.30 19.22 15.22
C SER A 181 -14.32 18.40 13.92
N ARG A 182 -13.23 18.42 13.14
CA ARG A 182 -13.13 17.65 11.89
C ARG A 182 -13.00 16.15 12.15
N PHE A 183 -12.24 15.75 13.15
CA PHE A 183 -12.17 14.35 13.56
C PHE A 183 -13.53 13.85 14.06
N ASP A 184 -14.24 14.66 14.84
CA ASP A 184 -15.55 14.30 15.38
C ASP A 184 -16.62 14.16 14.29
N ALA A 185 -16.55 14.98 13.24
CA ALA A 185 -17.39 14.89 12.05
C ALA A 185 -17.00 13.76 11.08
N ALA A 186 -15.78 13.22 11.17
CA ALA A 186 -15.31 12.14 10.31
C ALA A 186 -16.00 10.80 10.62
N THR A 187 -16.10 9.94 9.61
CA THR A 187 -16.78 8.65 9.71
C THR A 187 -15.86 7.61 10.35
N PRO A 188 -16.28 6.89 11.40
CA PRO A 188 -15.53 5.74 11.91
C PRO A 188 -15.55 4.60 10.90
N GLU A 189 -14.38 4.12 10.53
CA GLU A 189 -14.21 3.06 9.54
C GLU A 189 -13.12 2.10 10.03
N THR A 190 -13.36 0.79 9.89
CA THR A 190 -12.42 -0.24 10.35
C THR A 190 -11.39 -0.50 9.26
N VAL A 191 -10.12 -0.60 9.65
CA VAL A 191 -9.06 -1.09 8.75
C VAL A 191 -9.37 -2.54 8.37
N GLY A 192 -9.58 -2.82 7.09
CA GLY A 192 -9.88 -4.16 6.57
C GLY A 192 -8.70 -5.13 6.59
N MET A 193 -7.82 -5.02 7.59
CA MET A 193 -6.63 -5.83 7.80
C MET A 193 -6.58 -6.29 9.26
N PRO A 194 -6.16 -7.54 9.55
CA PRO A 194 -5.94 -7.97 10.94
C PRO A 194 -4.76 -7.23 11.57
N SER A 195 -4.80 -7.05 12.90
CA SER A 195 -3.62 -6.66 13.68
C SER A 195 -2.49 -7.69 13.55
N ARG A 196 -1.25 -7.28 13.77
CA ARG A 196 -0.08 -8.17 13.68
C ARG A 196 -0.18 -9.28 14.72
N THR A 197 -0.57 -8.94 15.94
CA THR A 197 -0.79 -9.90 17.03
C THR A 197 -1.80 -10.98 16.63
N ARG A 198 -2.97 -10.59 16.11
CA ARG A 198 -3.99 -11.53 15.65
C ARG A 198 -3.53 -12.35 14.44
N LEU A 199 -2.86 -11.71 13.49
CA LEU A 199 -2.33 -12.35 12.29
C LEU A 199 -1.37 -13.49 12.65
N LEU A 200 -0.41 -13.21 13.52
CA LEU A 200 0.60 -14.18 13.96
C LEU A 200 0.00 -15.28 14.84
N ALA A 201 -0.91 -14.93 15.77
CA ALA A 201 -1.59 -15.93 16.59
C ALA A 201 -2.38 -16.93 15.74
N ALA A 202 -3.14 -16.45 14.76
CA ALA A 202 -3.88 -17.32 13.84
C ALA A 202 -2.95 -18.13 12.92
N ALA A 203 -1.77 -17.59 12.56
CA ALA A 203 -0.77 -18.32 11.80
C ALA A 203 -0.22 -19.51 12.58
N ARG A 204 0.11 -19.31 13.87
CA ARG A 204 0.57 -20.39 14.77
C ARG A 204 -0.46 -21.51 14.89
N GLU A 205 -1.73 -21.16 14.97
CA GLU A 205 -2.83 -22.15 15.08
C GLU A 205 -3.08 -22.92 13.77
N ALA A 206 -3.14 -22.20 12.64
CA ALA A 206 -3.58 -22.79 11.37
C ALA A 206 -2.44 -23.40 10.53
N LEU A 207 -1.20 -22.95 10.74
CA LEU A 207 -0.02 -23.35 9.98
C LEU A 207 1.00 -24.01 10.91
N ASP A 208 1.99 -23.25 11.41
CA ASP A 208 2.88 -23.66 12.49
C ASP A 208 3.64 -22.45 13.09
N ASP A 209 4.37 -22.69 14.18
CA ASP A 209 5.16 -21.68 14.88
C ASP A 209 6.29 -21.11 14.02
N ARG A 210 6.94 -21.94 13.19
CA ARG A 210 8.09 -21.50 12.38
C ARG A 210 7.67 -20.53 11.29
N PHE A 211 6.55 -20.82 10.64
CA PHE A 211 5.95 -19.91 9.67
C PHE A 211 5.57 -18.58 10.32
N ALA A 212 4.98 -18.62 11.52
CA ALA A 212 4.60 -17.41 12.23
C ALA A 212 5.81 -16.58 12.65
N ASP A 213 6.87 -17.19 13.18
CA ASP A 213 8.09 -16.50 13.59
C ASP A 213 8.84 -15.89 12.39
N ASP A 214 8.88 -16.60 11.25
CA ASP A 214 9.45 -16.06 10.01
C ASP A 214 8.57 -14.92 9.46
N LEU A 215 7.24 -15.02 9.54
CA LEU A 215 6.33 -13.94 9.15
C LEU A 215 6.51 -12.69 10.03
N GLU A 216 6.68 -12.89 11.34
CA GLU A 216 6.95 -11.82 12.30
C GLU A 216 8.24 -11.09 11.97
N SER A 217 9.33 -11.85 11.76
CA SER A 217 10.64 -11.29 11.41
C SER A 217 10.61 -10.53 10.08
N LEU A 218 9.90 -11.07 9.10
CA LEU A 218 9.70 -10.43 7.80
C LEU A 218 8.87 -9.13 7.91
N LEU A 219 7.77 -9.12 8.66
CA LEU A 219 6.94 -7.91 8.83
C LEU A 219 7.65 -6.81 9.63
N ALA A 220 8.61 -7.18 10.48
CA ALA A 220 9.46 -6.24 11.20
C ALA A 220 10.57 -5.63 10.32
N ALA A 221 11.02 -6.35 9.29
CA ALA A 221 12.09 -5.91 8.39
C ALA A 221 11.60 -5.11 7.18
N LEU A 222 10.36 -5.31 6.75
CA LEU A 222 9.80 -4.65 5.57
C LEU A 222 9.41 -3.19 5.85
N ASP A 223 9.68 -2.33 4.88
CA ASP A 223 9.17 -0.97 4.90
C ASP A 223 7.63 -0.98 4.67
N PRO A 224 6.86 -0.07 5.28
CA PRO A 224 5.40 -0.09 5.20
C PRO A 224 4.80 0.02 3.78
N GLY A 225 5.59 0.50 2.80
CA GLY A 225 5.21 0.61 1.40
C GLY A 225 5.51 -0.62 0.53
N GLU A 226 6.23 -1.61 1.07
CA GLU A 226 6.68 -2.76 0.29
C GLU A 226 5.61 -3.87 0.21
N PHE A 227 5.65 -4.64 -0.89
CA PHE A 227 4.78 -5.79 -1.14
C PHE A 227 3.27 -5.50 -0.99
N GLY A 228 2.77 -4.40 -1.56
CA GLY A 228 1.34 -4.14 -1.65
C GLY A 228 0.59 -5.11 -2.58
N ARG A 229 -0.74 -5.18 -2.48
CA ARG A 229 -1.56 -6.06 -3.34
C ARG A 229 -1.47 -5.75 -4.83
N THR A 230 -1.05 -4.53 -5.16
CA THR A 230 -0.85 -4.04 -6.53
C THR A 230 0.59 -4.16 -7.02
N THR A 231 1.55 -4.53 -6.16
CA THR A 231 2.95 -4.73 -6.55
C THR A 231 3.17 -6.11 -7.16
N ARG A 232 4.30 -6.29 -7.84
CA ARG A 232 4.75 -7.59 -8.34
C ARG A 232 6.25 -7.73 -8.07
N PRO A 233 6.67 -8.64 -7.17
CA PRO A 233 5.86 -9.54 -6.34
C PRO A 233 4.87 -8.81 -5.39
N SER A 234 3.75 -9.44 -5.05
CA SER A 234 2.68 -8.90 -4.18
C SER A 234 2.78 -9.43 -2.74
N ASP A 235 2.00 -8.89 -1.80
CA ASP A 235 1.74 -9.46 -0.47
C ASP A 235 1.40 -10.95 -0.54
N ARG A 236 0.51 -11.33 -1.46
CA ARG A 236 0.09 -12.73 -1.67
C ARG A 236 1.22 -13.59 -2.19
N THR A 237 2.02 -13.08 -3.12
CA THR A 237 3.23 -13.78 -3.60
C THR A 237 4.18 -14.07 -2.44
N LEU A 238 4.38 -13.09 -1.56
CA LEU A 238 5.22 -13.22 -0.38
C LEU A 238 4.71 -14.31 0.57
N LEU A 239 3.42 -14.29 0.91
CA LEU A 239 2.80 -15.29 1.79
C LEU A 239 2.86 -16.71 1.20
N VAL A 240 2.68 -16.87 -0.12
CA VAL A 240 2.81 -18.19 -0.78
C VAL A 240 4.26 -18.67 -0.77
N ALA A 241 5.22 -17.78 -1.03
CA ALA A 241 6.64 -18.11 -0.99
C ALA A 241 7.07 -18.55 0.41
N LEU A 242 6.63 -17.81 1.44
CA LEU A 242 6.89 -18.16 2.83
C LEU A 242 6.27 -19.51 3.17
N ALA A 243 5.01 -19.75 2.81
CA ALA A 243 4.35 -21.02 3.07
C ALA A 243 5.04 -22.21 2.37
N ALA A 244 5.63 -21.98 1.19
CA ALA A 244 6.42 -22.97 0.48
C ALA A 244 7.76 -23.27 1.17
N ARG A 245 8.39 -22.30 1.85
CA ARG A 245 9.61 -22.52 2.64
C ARG A 245 9.37 -23.48 3.82
N HIS A 246 8.14 -23.51 4.34
CA HIS A 246 7.74 -24.39 5.46
C HIS A 246 6.95 -25.64 5.02
N ASP A 247 6.91 -25.96 3.73
CA ASP A 247 6.24 -27.15 3.20
C ASP A 247 4.73 -27.26 3.55
N HIS A 248 4.01 -26.13 3.64
CA HIS A 248 2.59 -26.11 3.98
C HIS A 248 1.66 -26.57 2.85
N LEU A 249 0.46 -27.03 3.23
CA LEU A 249 -0.60 -27.27 2.28
C LEU A 249 -1.19 -25.94 1.81
N PHE A 250 -1.38 -25.79 0.50
CA PHE A 250 -1.94 -24.58 -0.09
C PHE A 250 -3.38 -24.31 0.40
N ARG A 251 -4.12 -25.36 0.76
CA ARG A 251 -5.45 -25.23 1.35
C ARG A 251 -5.39 -24.55 2.71
N ASP A 252 -4.42 -24.91 3.54
CA ASP A 252 -4.33 -24.42 4.91
C ASP A 252 -3.93 -22.94 4.88
N LEU A 253 -2.94 -22.59 4.03
CA LEU A 253 -2.61 -21.20 3.72
C LEU A 253 -3.85 -20.41 3.29
N ARG A 254 -4.60 -20.92 2.31
CA ARG A 254 -5.80 -20.25 1.77
C ARG A 254 -6.94 -20.12 2.77
N THR A 255 -7.07 -21.08 3.67
CA THR A 255 -8.07 -21.03 4.76
C THR A 255 -7.67 -19.97 5.76
N TRP A 256 -6.40 -19.96 6.17
CA TRP A 256 -5.86 -18.98 7.11
C TRP A 256 -5.96 -17.55 6.58
N VAL A 257 -5.45 -17.25 5.38
CA VAL A 257 -5.49 -15.88 4.80
C VAL A 257 -6.89 -15.43 4.35
N GLY A 258 -7.79 -16.39 4.12
CA GLY A 258 -9.10 -16.17 3.51
C GLY A 258 -10.04 -15.32 4.37
N THR A 259 -11.17 -14.92 3.80
CA THR A 259 -12.25 -14.20 4.50
C THR A 259 -12.80 -14.97 5.70
N ASP A 260 -12.77 -16.30 5.64
CA ASP A 260 -13.20 -17.18 6.74
C ASP A 260 -12.09 -17.39 7.79
N GLY A 261 -10.88 -16.88 7.54
CA GLY A 261 -9.74 -16.90 8.45
C GLY A 261 -9.42 -15.50 8.98
N VAL A 262 -8.21 -15.00 8.71
CA VAL A 262 -7.76 -13.66 9.14
C VAL A 262 -8.23 -12.52 8.24
N GLY A 263 -8.82 -12.82 7.08
CA GLY A 263 -9.47 -11.82 6.25
C GLY A 263 -8.53 -10.93 5.41
N ILE A 264 -7.33 -11.39 5.07
CA ILE A 264 -6.38 -10.60 4.25
C ILE A 264 -6.88 -10.45 2.82
N ALA A 265 -7.23 -11.57 2.17
CA ALA A 265 -7.70 -11.59 0.79
C ALA A 265 -8.52 -12.86 0.50
N PRO A 266 -9.45 -12.82 -0.47
CA PRO A 266 -10.20 -13.99 -0.87
C PRO A 266 -9.31 -15.16 -1.30
N ALA A 267 -9.64 -16.37 -0.83
CA ALA A 267 -8.80 -17.55 -1.02
C ALA A 267 -8.44 -17.84 -2.49
N GLN A 268 -9.34 -17.55 -3.43
CA GLN A 268 -9.13 -17.77 -4.87
C GLN A 268 -8.00 -16.94 -5.46
N GLU A 269 -7.73 -15.76 -4.88
CA GLU A 269 -6.78 -14.79 -5.42
C GLU A 269 -5.33 -15.27 -5.37
N PHE A 270 -5.01 -16.18 -4.43
CA PHE A 270 -3.67 -16.76 -4.27
C PHE A 270 -3.28 -17.73 -5.39
N THR A 271 -4.23 -18.18 -6.22
CA THR A 271 -3.96 -19.16 -7.28
C THR A 271 -3.00 -18.60 -8.33
N GLY A 272 -3.16 -17.32 -8.68
CA GLY A 272 -2.30 -16.62 -9.64
C GLY A 272 -0.88 -16.46 -9.10
N ASP A 273 -0.73 -16.00 -7.86
CA ASP A 273 0.57 -15.82 -7.19
C ASP A 273 1.34 -17.15 -7.07
N ARG A 274 0.65 -18.22 -6.68
CA ARG A 274 1.22 -19.58 -6.67
C ARG A 274 1.70 -19.98 -8.07
N GLN A 275 0.89 -19.77 -9.10
CA GLN A 275 1.28 -20.14 -10.47
C GLN A 275 2.48 -19.32 -10.96
N ALA A 276 2.55 -18.03 -10.59
CA ALA A 276 3.69 -17.17 -10.92
C ALA A 276 5.00 -17.67 -10.30
N LEU A 277 4.97 -18.12 -9.04
CA LEU A 277 6.11 -18.72 -8.35
C LEU A 277 6.52 -20.07 -8.96
N VAL A 278 5.56 -20.92 -9.32
CA VAL A 278 5.81 -22.22 -9.99
C VAL A 278 6.44 -22.01 -11.37
N ASN A 279 5.88 -21.10 -12.18
CA ASN A 279 6.41 -20.84 -13.53
C ASN A 279 7.84 -20.30 -13.46
N ARG A 280 8.15 -19.49 -12.45
CA ARG A 280 9.51 -18.98 -12.20
C ARG A 280 10.47 -20.01 -11.60
N GLY A 281 9.98 -21.20 -11.25
CA GLY A 281 10.79 -22.27 -10.66
C GLY A 281 11.24 -21.97 -9.24
N LEU A 282 10.50 -21.12 -8.51
CA LEU A 282 10.81 -20.79 -7.11
C LEU A 282 10.24 -21.82 -6.15
N ILE A 283 9.05 -22.31 -6.47
CA ILE A 283 8.34 -23.33 -5.71
C ILE A 283 7.83 -24.43 -6.63
N GLU A 284 7.54 -25.60 -6.07
CA GLU A 284 6.70 -26.62 -6.67
C GLU A 284 5.37 -26.76 -5.94
N SER A 285 4.37 -27.33 -6.62
CA SER A 285 3.08 -27.71 -6.03
C SER A 285 2.89 -29.22 -6.18
N VAL A 286 3.17 -29.96 -5.11
CA VAL A 286 3.10 -31.42 -5.10
C VAL A 286 1.68 -31.87 -4.75
N LYS A 287 1.12 -32.82 -5.51
CA LYS A 287 -0.18 -33.42 -5.18
C LYS A 287 0.00 -34.45 -4.07
N VAL A 288 -0.70 -34.25 -2.95
CA VAL A 288 -0.68 -35.13 -1.78
C VAL A 288 -2.06 -35.76 -1.59
N PRO A 289 -2.19 -37.10 -1.61
CA PRO A 289 -3.45 -37.77 -1.27
C PRO A 289 -3.76 -37.59 0.22
N MET A 290 -4.94 -37.08 0.55
CA MET A 290 -5.38 -36.86 1.95
C MET A 290 -6.71 -37.59 2.21
N GLY A 291 -6.72 -38.90 1.96
CA GLY A 291 -7.92 -39.73 2.08
C GLY A 291 -8.84 -39.66 0.86
N PRO A 292 -10.13 -40.06 1.00
CA PRO A 292 -11.08 -40.02 -0.11
C PRO A 292 -11.40 -38.56 -0.49
N GLY A 293 -11.06 -38.17 -1.72
CA GLY A 293 -11.30 -36.82 -2.22
C GLY A 293 -10.31 -36.37 -3.28
N ARG A 294 -10.34 -35.07 -3.62
CA ARG A 294 -9.34 -34.47 -4.51
C ARG A 294 -8.01 -34.37 -3.75
N PRO A 295 -6.87 -34.75 -4.37
CA PRO A 295 -5.57 -34.57 -3.75
C PRO A 295 -5.34 -33.09 -3.43
N MET A 296 -4.74 -32.84 -2.27
CA MET A 296 -4.37 -31.50 -1.84
C MET A 296 -3.04 -31.09 -2.46
N LEU A 297 -2.78 -29.79 -2.53
CA LEU A 297 -1.52 -29.27 -3.04
C LEU A 297 -0.62 -28.89 -1.87
N ARG A 298 0.56 -29.49 -1.81
CA ARG A 298 1.64 -29.08 -0.91
C ARG A 298 2.55 -28.10 -1.65
N LEU A 299 2.79 -26.95 -1.04
CA LEU A 299 3.75 -25.98 -1.53
C LEU A 299 5.13 -26.39 -1.02
N ARG A 300 6.15 -26.31 -1.88
CA ARG A 300 7.53 -26.58 -1.49
C ARG A 300 8.47 -25.65 -2.22
N ALA A 301 9.32 -24.93 -1.50
CA ALA A 301 10.37 -24.14 -2.12
C ALA A 301 11.39 -25.08 -2.78
N VAL A 302 11.78 -24.76 -4.02
CA VAL A 302 12.76 -25.53 -4.80
C VAL A 302 13.95 -24.68 -5.24
N ASP A 303 13.82 -23.36 -5.17
CA ASP A 303 14.94 -22.46 -5.40
C ASP A 303 15.86 -22.40 -4.18
N ASP A 304 17.15 -22.63 -4.44
CA ASP A 304 18.19 -22.68 -3.41
C ASP A 304 18.37 -21.37 -2.64
N ALA A 305 18.12 -20.22 -3.28
CA ALA A 305 18.21 -18.92 -2.62
C ALA A 305 16.99 -18.71 -1.72
N LEU A 306 15.78 -19.00 -2.22
CA LEU A 306 14.57 -18.91 -1.40
C LEU A 306 14.59 -19.84 -0.17
N LEU A 307 15.11 -21.06 -0.34
CA LEU A 307 15.21 -22.06 0.74
C LEU A 307 16.19 -21.64 1.84
N ARG A 308 17.29 -20.96 1.49
CA ARG A 308 18.36 -20.60 2.43
C ARG A 308 18.26 -19.17 2.95
N ALA A 309 17.46 -18.33 2.31
CA ALA A 309 17.22 -16.96 2.74
C ALA A 309 16.73 -16.93 4.18
N ARG A 310 17.29 -16.01 4.97
CA ARG A 310 16.66 -15.57 6.21
C ARG A 310 15.32 -14.90 5.88
N PRO A 311 14.37 -14.83 6.84
CA PRO A 311 13.05 -14.26 6.56
C PRO A 311 13.11 -12.86 5.93
N GLU A 312 14.05 -12.04 6.39
CA GLU A 312 14.24 -10.65 5.94
C GLU A 312 14.85 -10.56 4.53
N GLU A 313 15.46 -11.63 4.03
CA GLU A 313 16.10 -11.71 2.70
C GLU A 313 15.13 -12.26 1.63
N VAL A 314 13.99 -12.84 2.04
CA VAL A 314 12.97 -13.36 1.12
C VAL A 314 12.46 -12.30 0.14
N PRO A 315 12.16 -11.06 0.57
CA PRO A 315 11.82 -9.95 -0.32
C PRO A 315 12.79 -9.79 -1.51
N ASP A 316 14.07 -9.60 -1.23
CA ASP A 316 15.13 -9.41 -2.24
C ASP A 316 15.21 -10.58 -3.22
N VAL A 317 15.08 -11.82 -2.71
CA VAL A 317 15.06 -13.01 -3.56
C VAL A 317 13.87 -12.99 -4.51
N LEU A 318 12.68 -12.64 -4.02
CA LEU A 318 11.50 -12.55 -4.87
C LEU A 318 11.64 -11.45 -5.91
N GLU A 319 12.05 -10.25 -5.53
CA GLU A 319 12.23 -9.13 -6.46
C GLU A 319 13.25 -9.46 -7.54
N GLY A 320 14.44 -9.95 -7.15
CA GLY A 320 15.49 -10.34 -8.09
C GLY A 320 15.02 -11.40 -9.09
N ARG A 321 14.13 -12.31 -8.68
CA ARG A 321 13.60 -13.38 -9.54
C ARG A 321 12.42 -12.94 -10.39
N PHE A 322 11.61 -12.00 -9.91
CA PHE A 322 10.51 -11.41 -10.67
C PHE A 322 10.97 -10.38 -11.68
N ALA A 323 12.15 -9.78 -11.48
CA ALA A 323 12.80 -8.88 -12.44
C ALA A 323 13.36 -9.61 -13.68
N LEU A 324 13.59 -10.93 -13.60
CA LEU A 324 14.10 -11.70 -14.74
C LEU A 324 13.04 -11.82 -15.85
N PRO A 325 13.42 -11.64 -17.13
CA PRO A 325 12.48 -11.73 -18.23
C PRO A 325 11.94 -13.15 -18.38
N THR A 326 10.64 -13.24 -18.66
CA THR A 326 9.93 -14.51 -18.85
C THR A 326 9.54 -14.75 -20.30
N ASP A 327 9.33 -16.02 -20.66
CA ASP A 327 8.68 -16.41 -21.91
C ASP A 327 7.15 -16.22 -21.85
N ALA A 328 6.45 -16.63 -22.92
CA ALA A 328 5.00 -16.55 -23.01
C ALA A 328 4.27 -17.40 -21.96
N ASP A 329 4.93 -18.46 -21.45
CA ASP A 329 4.41 -19.31 -20.39
C ASP A 329 4.69 -18.73 -18.98
N GLY A 330 5.38 -17.59 -18.90
CA GLY A 330 5.80 -16.98 -17.64
C GLY A 330 7.00 -17.67 -16.99
N ARG A 331 7.71 -18.54 -17.71
CA ARG A 331 8.96 -19.14 -17.22
C ARG A 331 10.13 -18.21 -17.45
N VAL A 332 11.03 -18.12 -16.47
CA VAL A 332 12.28 -17.35 -16.63
C VAL A 332 13.06 -17.92 -17.81
N ARG A 333 13.38 -17.07 -18.78
CA ARG A 333 14.07 -17.47 -20.02
C ARG A 333 15.47 -18.01 -19.73
N ASP A 334 15.90 -19.01 -20.51
CA ASP A 334 17.17 -19.72 -20.29
C ASP A 334 18.43 -18.86 -20.51
N ASP A 335 18.32 -17.80 -21.32
CA ASP A 335 19.35 -16.78 -21.51
C ASP A 335 19.52 -15.91 -20.26
N ALA A 336 18.41 -15.55 -19.61
CA ALA A 336 18.40 -14.76 -18.38
C ALA A 336 18.84 -15.54 -17.12
N ARG A 337 18.59 -16.86 -17.06
CA ARG A 337 19.10 -17.70 -15.96
C ARG A 337 20.62 -17.79 -15.92
N ARG A 338 21.28 -17.61 -17.07
CA ARG A 338 22.75 -17.63 -17.21
C ARG A 338 23.28 -16.21 -17.23
N GLY A 339 23.15 -15.46 -16.13
CA GLY A 339 23.79 -14.14 -16.02
C GLY A 339 25.25 -14.20 -16.50
N GLU A 340 25.55 -13.51 -17.60
CA GLU A 340 26.84 -13.28 -18.28
C GLU A 340 27.96 -14.35 -18.19
N ARG A 341 27.64 -15.61 -17.89
CA ARG A 341 28.61 -16.69 -17.99
C ARG A 341 28.54 -17.23 -19.40
N ARG A 342 29.21 -16.52 -20.31
CA ARG A 342 29.54 -17.07 -21.63
C ARG A 342 30.15 -18.45 -21.41
N PRO A 343 29.62 -19.49 -22.10
CA PRO A 343 30.17 -20.82 -21.99
C PRO A 343 31.68 -20.81 -22.23
N VAL A 344 32.42 -21.69 -21.55
CA VAL A 344 33.90 -21.71 -21.61
C VAL A 344 34.42 -21.85 -23.05
N TRP A 345 33.64 -22.44 -23.96
CA TRP A 345 33.96 -22.57 -25.38
C TRP A 345 33.76 -21.29 -26.22
N GLU A 346 33.05 -20.28 -25.72
CA GLU A 346 32.95 -18.95 -26.35
C GLU A 346 34.06 -17.99 -25.91
N ARG A 347 34.92 -18.39 -24.97
CA ARG A 347 36.09 -17.62 -24.59
C ARG A 347 37.13 -17.78 -25.70
N ARG A 348 37.35 -16.71 -26.48
CA ARG A 348 38.48 -16.65 -27.42
C ARG A 348 39.76 -16.99 -26.65
N ARG A 349 40.44 -18.06 -27.06
CA ARG A 349 41.80 -18.36 -26.61
C ARG A 349 42.69 -17.26 -27.17
N TRP A 350 43.32 -16.49 -26.28
CA TRP A 350 44.41 -15.60 -26.64
C TRP A 350 45.69 -16.41 -26.84
#